data_AF-A0A960VZ44-F1
#
_entry.id   AF-A0A960VZ44-F1
#
_cell.length_a   1.000
_cell.length_b   1.000
_cell.length_c   1.000
_cell.angle_alpha   90.00
_cell.angle_beta   90.00
_cell.angle_gamma   90.00
#
_symmetry.space_group_name_H-M   'P 1'
#
loop_
_entity.id
_entity.type
_entity.pdbx_description
1 polymer ?
#
loop_
_entity_poly.entity_id
_entity_poly.type
_entity_poly.pdbx_seq_one_letter_code
_entity_poly.pdbx_strand_id
1 'polypeptide(L)' 'MPEWLNHQNLRLVIIIETILYASLGVTIFGIAIWLMAKLAPFSIRKEIEEDQNTSLGIIMGSVIIGIAIILAAVLK' A
#
# COMPACT_ATOMS: atom_id res chain seq x y z
N MET A 1 -2.45 -38.53 7.44
CA MET A 1 -1.72 -37.26 7.27
C MET A 1 -0.32 -37.43 7.84
N PRO A 2 0.73 -36.94 7.15
CA PRO A 2 2.09 -36.94 7.70
C PRO A 2 2.17 -36.24 9.06
N GLU A 3 2.99 -36.74 9.99
CA GLU A 3 3.12 -36.21 11.36
C GLU A 3 3.65 -34.76 11.44
N TRP A 4 4.32 -34.29 10.38
CA TRP A 4 4.77 -32.90 10.26
C TRP A 4 3.64 -31.91 9.95
N LEU A 5 2.44 -32.38 9.56
CA LEU A 5 1.20 -31.58 9.47
C LEU A 5 0.53 -31.45 10.86
N ASN A 6 1.29 -31.04 11.87
CA ASN A 6 0.74 -30.75 13.18
C ASN A 6 0.01 -29.39 13.14
N HIS A 7 -1.20 -29.28 13.69
CA HIS A 7 -2.04 -28.07 13.59
C HIS A 7 -1.37 -26.79 14.11
N GLN A 8 -0.39 -26.93 15.02
CA GLN A 8 0.41 -25.82 15.53
C GLN A 8 1.37 -25.25 14.46
N ASN A 9 2.01 -26.11 13.67
CA ASN A 9 2.92 -25.69 12.59
C ASN A 9 2.15 -24.93 11.51
N LEU A 10 0.92 -25.37 11.21
CA LEU A 10 0.06 -24.73 10.23
C LEU A 10 -0.30 -23.29 10.62
N ARG A 11 -0.60 -23.04 11.91
CA ARG A 11 -0.92 -21.69 12.40
C ARG A 11 0.25 -20.73 12.29
N LEU A 12 1.46 -21.18 12.62
CA LEU A 12 2.67 -20.35 12.53
C LEU A 12 2.97 -19.97 11.09
N VAL A 13 2.85 -20.92 10.15
CA VAL A 13 3.05 -20.65 8.70
C VAL A 13 2.05 -19.59 8.21
N ILE A 14 0.76 -19.72 8.55
CA ILE A 14 -0.27 -18.75 8.14
C ILE A 14 0.01 -17.34 8.70
N ILE A 15 0.44 -17.24 9.96
CA ILE A 15 0.77 -15.94 10.57
C ILE A 15 1.96 -15.29 9.85
N ILE A 16 3.01 -16.07 9.56
CA ILE A 16 4.19 -15.58 8.84
C ILE A 16 3.80 -15.11 7.43
N GLU A 17 3.03 -15.90 6.69
CA GLU A 17 2.54 -15.54 5.36
C GLU A 17 1.71 -14.25 5.40
N THR A 18 0.79 -14.12 6.36
CA THR A 18 -0.04 -12.92 6.53
C THR A 18 0.80 -11.67 6.77
N ILE A 19 1.79 -11.74 7.65
CA ILE A 19 2.69 -10.62 7.94
C ILE A 19 3.53 -10.25 6.71
N LEU A 20 4.02 -11.25 5.97
CA LEU A 20 4.79 -11.01 4.75
C LEU A 20 3.95 -10.33 3.67
N TYR A 21 2.76 -10.81 3.38
CA TYR A 21 1.88 -10.19 2.38
C TYR A 21 1.39 -8.80 2.80
N ALA A 22 1.05 -8.61 4.08
CA ALA A 22 0.66 -7.30 4.59
C ALA A 22 1.80 -6.27 4.51
N SER A 23 3.01 -6.65 4.93
CA SER A 23 4.18 -5.76 4.86
C SER A 23 4.61 -5.44 3.43
N LEU A 24 4.47 -6.40 2.50
CA LEU A 24 4.68 -6.17 1.08
C LEU A 24 3.67 -5.15 0.53
N GLY A 25 2.39 -5.31 0.85
CA GLY A 25 1.33 -4.37 0.45
C GLY A 25 1.60 -2.95 0.94
N VAL A 26 1.95 -2.79 2.23
CA VAL A 26 2.30 -1.48 2.81
C VAL A 26 3.53 -0.88 2.14
N THR A 27 4.54 -1.70 1.85
CA THR A 27 5.77 -1.24 1.20
C THR A 27 5.50 -0.75 -0.23
N ILE A 28 4.75 -1.51 -1.02
CA ILE A 28 4.38 -1.13 -2.39
C ILE A 28 3.55 0.16 -2.37
N PHE A 29 2.60 0.27 -1.44
CA PHE A 29 1.78 1.46 -1.27
C PHE A 29 2.63 2.69 -0.93
N GLY A 30 3.56 2.56 0.01
CA GLY A 30 4.48 3.63 0.38
C GLY A 30 5.38 4.05 -0.77
N ILE A 31 5.91 3.10 -1.55
CA ILE A 31 6.69 3.38 -2.77
C ILE A 31 5.85 4.15 -3.78
N ALA A 32 4.59 3.78 -3.99
CA ALA A 32 3.72 4.47 -4.93
C ALA A 32 3.46 5.93 -4.52
N ILE A 33 3.21 6.20 -3.23
CA ILE A 33 3.08 7.56 -2.70
C ILE A 33 4.39 8.35 -2.88
N TRP A 34 5.52 7.73 -2.56
CA TRP A 34 6.83 8.35 -2.74
C TRP A 34 7.13 8.68 -4.21
N LEU A 35 6.81 7.78 -5.13
CA LEU A 35 6.95 7.98 -6.57
C LEU A 35 6.06 9.12 -7.06
N MET A 36 4.81 9.21 -6.61
CA MET A 36 3.94 10.33 -6.98
C MET A 36 4.55 11.68 -6.58
N ALA A 37 5.06 11.77 -5.35
CA ALA A 37 5.71 13.00 -4.86
C ALA A 37 6.99 13.34 -5.63
N LYS A 38 7.74 12.32 -6.06
CA LYS A 38 9.03 12.51 -6.74
C LYS A 38 8.91 12.74 -8.25
N LEU A 39 7.90 12.16 -8.90
CA LEU A 39 7.67 12.29 -10.35
C LEU A 39 6.89 13.53 -10.73
N ALA A 40 6.17 14.15 -9.77
CA ALA A 40 5.49 15.41 -10.01
C ALA A 40 6.52 16.48 -10.43
N PRO A 41 6.32 17.19 -11.56
CA PRO A 41 7.24 18.23 -12.02
C PRO A 41 7.12 19.54 -11.22
N PHE A 42 6.38 19.52 -10.10
CA PHE A 42 6.08 20.65 -9.23
C PHE A 42 6.04 20.19 -7.77
N SER A 43 6.13 21.14 -6.85
CA SER A 43 6.03 20.86 -5.41
C SER A 43 4.58 20.60 -5.02
N ILE A 44 4.23 19.33 -4.80
CA ILE A 44 2.89 18.94 -4.31
C ILE A 44 2.54 19.66 -3.02
N ARG A 45 3.52 19.81 -2.12
CA ARG A 45 3.32 20.50 -0.84
C ARG A 45 2.95 21.96 -1.05
N LYS A 46 3.67 22.66 -1.92
CA LYS A 46 3.40 24.08 -2.22
C LYS A 46 2.00 24.23 -2.82
N GLU A 47 1.67 23.40 -3.81
CA GLU A 47 0.38 23.44 -4.48
C GLU A 47 -0.79 23.23 -3.50
N ILE A 48 -0.65 22.31 -2.54
CA ILE A 48 -1.70 22.03 -1.55
C ILE A 48 -1.74 23.07 -0.42
N GLU A 49 -0.59 23.44 0.17
CA GLU A 49 -0.52 24.30 1.35
C GLU A 49 -0.58 25.80 1.00
N GLU A 50 0.21 26.26 0.04
CA GLU A 50 0.34 27.68 -0.30
C GLU A 50 -0.71 28.09 -1.34
N ASP A 51 -0.79 27.35 -2.45
CA ASP A 51 -1.69 27.67 -3.57
C ASP A 51 -3.13 27.16 -3.34
N GLN A 52 -3.36 26.45 -2.22
CA GLN A 52 -4.67 25.93 -1.80
C GLN A 52 -5.38 25.12 -2.90
N ASN A 53 -4.61 24.40 -3.70
CA ASN A 53 -5.08 23.62 -4.83
C ASN A 53 -5.83 22.35 -4.36
N THR A 54 -7.12 22.53 -4.08
CA THR A 54 -8.00 21.45 -3.61
C THR A 54 -8.13 20.35 -4.68
N SER A 55 -8.11 20.71 -5.96
CA SER A 55 -8.18 19.74 -7.06
C SER A 55 -7.00 18.77 -7.04
N LEU A 56 -5.78 19.25 -6.80
CA LEU A 56 -4.61 18.39 -6.65
C LEU A 56 -4.75 17.45 -5.45
N GLY A 57 -5.26 17.95 -4.31
CA GLY A 57 -5.54 17.12 -3.14
C GLY A 57 -6.54 15.98 -3.44
N ILE A 58 -7.61 16.27 -4.18
CA ILE A 58 -8.60 15.27 -4.60
C ILE A 58 -7.97 14.24 -5.54
N ILE A 59 -7.16 14.68 -6.51
CA ILE A 59 -6.48 13.77 -7.45
C ILE A 59 -5.53 12.84 -6.69
N MET A 60 -4.70 13.39 -5.79
CA MET A 60 -3.79 12.61 -4.95
C MET A 60 -4.54 11.59 -4.10
N GLY A 61 -5.60 12.01 -3.40
CA GLY A 61 -6.45 11.11 -2.62
C GLY A 61 -7.10 10.01 -3.47
N SER A 62 -7.57 10.36 -4.68
CA SER A 62 -8.20 9.41 -5.59
C SER A 62 -7.21 8.35 -6.11
N VAL A 63 -5.98 8.75 -6.45
CA VAL A 63 -4.93 7.82 -6.86
C VAL A 63 -4.53 6.89 -5.72
N ILE A 64 -4.40 7.43 -4.50
CA ILE A 64 -4.12 6.65 -3.28
C ILE A 64 -5.21 5.59 -3.06
N ILE A 65 -6.49 5.97 -3.17
CA ILE A 65 -7.62 5.03 -3.06
C ILE A 65 -7.56 3.97 -4.16
N GLY A 66 -7.32 4.38 -5.42
CA GLY A 66 -7.21 3.44 -6.54
C GLY A 66 -6.12 2.39 -6.34
N ILE A 67 -4.94 2.79 -5.84
CA ILE A 67 -3.85 1.88 -5.53
C ILE A 67 -4.25 0.94 -4.37
N ALA A 68 -4.88 1.46 -3.32
CA ALA A 68 -5.33 0.64 -2.20
C ALA A 68 -6.32 -0.46 -2.65
N ILE A 69 -7.25 -0.13 -3.55
CA ILE A 69 -8.20 -1.10 -4.12
C ILE A 69 -7.47 -2.17 -4.95
N ILE A 70 -6.53 -1.78 -5.81
CA ILE A 70 -5.75 -2.73 -6.62
C ILE A 70 -4.94 -3.67 -5.73
N LEU A 71 -4.29 -3.15 -4.68
CA LEU A 71 -3.55 -3.98 -3.74
C LEU A 71 -4.46 -4.93 -2.97
N ALA A 72 -5.62 -4.46 -2.51
CA ALA A 72 -6.60 -5.31 -1.83
C ALA A 72 -7.14 -6.42 -2.74
N ALA A 73 -7.21 -6.21 -4.06
CA ALA A 73 -7.65 -7.23 -5.02
C ALA A 73 -6.56 -8.27 -5.33
N VAL A 74 -5.28 -7.92 -5.20
CA VAL A 74 -4.14 -8.79 -5.54
C VAL A 74 -3.69 -9.62 -4.33
N LEU A 75 -3.76 -9.05 -3.12
CA LEU A 75 -3.46 -9.76 -1.88
C LEU A 75 -4.62 -10.73 -1.56
N LYS A 76 -4.33 -12.03 -1.56
CA LYS A 76 -5.30 -13.12 -1.29
C LYS A 76 -5.34 -13.48 0.18
#